data_AF-A0A948RVN8-F1
#
_entry.id   AF-A0A948RVN8-F1
#
_cell.length_a   1.000
_cell.length_b   1.000
_cell.length_c   1.000
_cell.angle_alpha   90.00
_cell.angle_beta   90.00
_cell.angle_gamma   90.00
#
_symmetry.space_group_name_H-M   'P 1'
#
loop_
_entity.id
_entity.type
_entity.pdbx_description
1 polymer ?
#
loop_
_entity_poly.entity_id
_entity_poly.type
_entity_poly.pdbx_seq_one_letter_code
_entity_poly.pdbx_strand_id
1 'polypeptide(L)' 'MSAGMYLTPEEVVERFRGRVSMKTLTNWRAEGKGPTWIRVGGRILYPSRSFVEWEKSRGSGNIKEMGIKTGDQIAG' A
#
# COMPACT_ATOMS: atom_id res chain seq x y z
N MET A 1 11.18 9.85 -12.20
CA MET A 1 10.05 9.38 -11.36
C MET A 1 10.20 10.00 -10.00
N SER A 2 9.30 10.91 -9.66
CA SER A 2 9.35 11.73 -8.46
C SER A 2 9.24 10.83 -7.24
N ALA A 3 10.36 10.52 -6.61
CA ALA A 3 10.36 9.88 -5.30
C ALA A 3 9.87 10.93 -4.29
N GLY A 4 8.54 11.14 -4.26
CA GLY A 4 7.90 11.82 -3.14
C GLY A 4 8.33 11.09 -1.87
N MET A 5 8.82 11.82 -0.87
CA MET A 5 9.24 11.21 0.40
C MET A 5 8.11 10.41 1.05
N TYR A 6 6.86 10.71 0.68
CA TYR A 6 5.64 10.13 1.19
C TYR A 6 4.68 9.82 0.04
N LEU A 7 4.06 8.66 0.09
CA LEU A 7 3.03 8.20 -0.83
C LEU A 7 1.66 8.30 -0.15
N THR A 8 0.67 8.83 -0.85
CA THR A 8 -0.72 8.73 -0.40
C THR A 8 -1.24 7.30 -0.63
N PRO A 9 -2.32 6.87 0.05
CA PRO A 9 -2.98 5.61 -0.27
C PRO A 9 -3.35 5.48 -1.76
N GLU A 10 -3.70 6.59 -2.43
CA GLU A 10 -3.95 6.65 -3.88
C GLU A 10 -2.70 6.33 -4.68
N GLU A 11 -1.57 6.97 -4.37
CA GLU A 11 -0.30 6.69 -5.04
C GLU A 11 0.18 5.26 -4.80
N VAL A 12 -0.06 4.70 -3.61
CA VAL A 12 0.25 3.28 -3.34
C VAL A 12 -0.57 2.36 -4.23
N VAL A 13 -1.87 2.61 -4.38
CA VAL A 13 -2.77 1.84 -5.27
C VAL A 13 -2.27 1.91 -6.72
N GLU A 14 -1.93 3.11 -7.19
CA GLU A 14 -1.40 3.33 -8.53
C GLU A 14 -0.04 2.65 -8.75
N ARG A 15 0.85 2.72 -7.75
CA ARG A 15 2.18 2.07 -7.78
C ARG A 15 2.06 0.55 -7.87
N PHE A 16 1.06 -0.04 -7.23
CA PHE A 16 0.71 -1.45 -7.39
C PHE A 16 -0.08 -1.76 -8.66
N ARG A 17 -0.30 -0.78 -9.56
CA ARG A 17 -1.11 -0.89 -10.78
C ARG A 17 -2.52 -1.42 -10.51
N GLY A 18 -3.15 -0.93 -9.43
CA GLY A 18 -4.48 -1.37 -9.02
C GLY A 18 -4.54 -2.78 -8.45
N ARG A 19 -3.39 -3.46 -8.26
CA ARG A 19 -3.36 -4.78 -7.61
C ARG A 19 -3.72 -4.70 -6.13
N VAL A 20 -3.66 -3.52 -5.53
CA VAL A 20 -4.07 -3.24 -4.15
C VAL A 20 -5.07 -2.09 -4.19
N SER A 21 -6.20 -2.22 -3.51
CA SER A 21 -7.22 -1.16 -3.38
C SER A 21 -7.07 -0.41 -2.05
N MET A 22 -7.62 0.81 -1.94
CA MET A 22 -7.60 1.56 -0.68
C MET A 22 -8.22 0.80 0.49
N LYS A 23 -9.27 0.00 0.22
CA LYS A 23 -9.90 -0.86 1.22
C LYS A 23 -8.93 -1.90 1.80
N THR A 24 -8.07 -2.46 0.96
CA THR A 24 -7.01 -3.39 1.38
C THR A 24 -6.00 -2.69 2.27
N LEU A 25 -5.59 -1.47 1.91
CA LEU A 25 -4.71 -0.65 2.75
C LEU A 25 -5.35 -0.30 4.09
N THR A 26 -6.65 -0.03 4.14
CA THR A 26 -7.39 0.17 5.40
C THR A 26 -7.42 -1.09 6.24
N ASN A 27 -7.70 -2.24 5.64
CA ASN A 27 -7.73 -3.53 6.33
C ASN A 27 -6.35 -3.90 6.90
N TRP A 28 -5.29 -3.74 6.11
CA TRP A 28 -3.92 -3.94 6.57
C TRP A 28 -3.57 -3.08 7.78
N ARG A 29 -3.91 -1.79 7.74
CA ARG A 29 -3.70 -0.88 8.88
C ARG A 29 -4.46 -1.32 10.12
N ALA A 30 -5.70 -1.79 9.96
CA ALA A 30 -6.51 -2.32 11.06
C ALA A 30 -5.93 -3.63 11.64
N GLU A 31 -5.38 -4.48 10.79
CA GLU A 31 -4.72 -5.74 11.18
C GLU A 31 -3.28 -5.55 11.67
N GLY A 32 -2.73 -4.33 11.64
CA GLY A 32 -1.31 -4.08 11.94
C GLY A 32 -0.35 -4.70 10.92
N LYS A 33 -0.87 -5.08 9.75
CA LYS A 33 -0.12 -5.63 8.62
C LYS A 33 0.22 -4.48 7.66
N GLY A 34 1.19 -4.70 6.78
CA GLY A 34 1.49 -3.71 5.73
C GLY A 34 2.72 -2.84 5.98
N PRO A 35 2.99 -1.90 5.07
CA PRO A 35 4.07 -0.95 5.22
C PRO A 35 3.73 0.07 6.30
N THR A 36 4.77 0.64 6.92
CA THR A 36 4.59 1.69 7.93
C THR A 36 3.82 2.87 7.36
N TRP A 37 2.84 3.33 8.11
CA TRP A 37 2.04 4.50 7.78
C TRP A 37 2.20 5.55 8.87
N ILE A 38 2.10 6.81 8.48
CA ILE A 38 2.08 7.95 9.37
C ILE A 38 0.82 8.77 9.12
N ARG A 39 0.29 9.39 10.17
CA ARG A 39 -0.85 10.30 10.05
C ARG A 39 -0.37 11.73 10.27
N VAL A 40 -0.48 12.56 9.23
CA VAL A 40 -0.07 13.97 9.26
C VAL A 40 -1.28 14.82 8.88
N GLY A 41 -1.75 15.67 9.81
CA GLY A 41 -2.87 16.58 9.54
C GLY A 41 -4.16 15.88 9.09
N GLY A 42 -4.46 14.69 9.63
CA GLY A 42 -5.62 13.88 9.23
C GLY A 42 -5.44 13.06 7.95
N ARG A 43 -4.32 13.23 7.24
CA ARG A 43 -3.98 12.45 6.03
C ARG A 43 -3.08 11.28 6.38
N ILE A 44 -3.29 10.17 5.69
CA ILE A 44 -2.49 8.95 5.84
C ILE A 44 -1.45 8.95 4.75
N LEU A 45 -0.19 8.79 5.15
CA LEU A 45 0.96 8.83 4.26
C LEU A 45 1.84 7.62 4.53
N TYR A 46 2.44 7.09 3.46
CA TYR A 46 3.36 5.97 3.50
C TYR A 46 4.74 6.49 3.12
N PRO A 47 5.71 6.57 4.05
CA PRO A 47 7.05 7.01 3.72
C PRO A 47 7.67 6.07 2.68
N SER A 48 8.12 6.62 1.55
CA SER A 48 8.65 5.83 0.43
C SER A 48 9.81 4.94 0.85
N ARG A 49 10.66 5.42 1.77
CA ARG A 49 11.77 4.64 2.33
C ARG A 49 11.26 3.42 3.10
N SER A 50 10.41 3.63 4.10
CA SER A 50 9.83 2.54 4.89
C SER A 50 9.02 1.56 4.04
N PHE A 51 8.32 2.07 3.03
CA PHE A 51 7.57 1.26 2.08
C PHE A 51 8.51 0.36 1.26
N VAL A 52 9.60 0.91 0.69
CA VAL A 52 10.58 0.14 -0.07
C VAL A 52 11.33 -0.85 0.82
N GLU A 53 11.67 -0.48 2.06
CA GLU A 53 12.28 -1.41 3.01
C GLU A 53 11.34 -2.55 3.38
N TRP A 54 10.06 -2.26 3.55
CA TRP A 54 9.03 -3.27 3.73
C TRP A 54 8.84 -4.15 2.48
N GLU A 55 8.90 -3.59 1.26
CA GLU A 55 8.87 -4.37 0.03
C GLU A 55 10.07 -5.32 -0.06
N LYS A 56 11.27 -4.83 0.27
CA LYS A 56 12.53 -5.60 0.25
C LYS A 56 12.56 -6.69 1.32
N SER A 57 12.17 -6.35 2.55
CA SER A 57 12.13 -7.29 3.68
C SER A 57 11.24 -8.50 3.40
N ARG A 58 10.22 -8.33 2.57
CA ARG A 58 9.25 -9.38 2.23
C ARG A 58 9.58 -10.14 0.95
N GLY A 59 10.70 -9.81 0.31
CA GLY A 59 11.31 -10.60 -0.76
C GLY A 59 10.38 -10.88 -1.93
N SER A 60 9.85 -9.88 -2.62
CA SER A 60 9.09 -10.03 -3.90
C SER A 60 7.92 -11.04 -3.90
N GLY A 61 7.57 -11.60 -2.73
CA GLY A 61 6.73 -12.77 -2.59
C GLY A 61 5.26 -12.38 -2.57
N ASN A 62 4.58 -12.67 -3.66
CA ASN A 62 3.14 -12.88 -3.76
C ASN A 62 2.25 -11.98 -2.88
N ILE A 63 1.84 -10.84 -3.44
CA ILE A 63 0.69 -10.05 -2.96
C ILE A 63 -0.60 -10.88 -2.72
N LYS A 64 -0.70 -12.08 -3.32
CA LYS A 64 -1.80 -13.02 -3.13
C LYS A 64 -1.92 -13.54 -1.70
N GLU A 65 -0.81 -13.64 -0.97
CA GLU A 65 -0.78 -14.25 0.37
C GLU A 65 -1.29 -13.32 1.47
N MET A 66 -1.37 -12.01 1.20
CA MET A 66 -1.83 -11.00 2.16
C MET A 66 -3.35 -10.79 2.19
N GLY A 67 -4.12 -11.74 1.67
CA GLY A 67 -5.58 -11.63 1.60
C GLY A 67 -6.06 -10.55 0.62
N ILE A 68 -5.21 -10.14 -0.32
CA ILE A 68 -5.62 -9.25 -1.41
C ILE A 68 -6.54 -10.06 -2.32
N LYS A 69 -7.85 -9.92 -2.12
CA LYS A 69 -8.84 -10.36 -3.10
C LYS A 69 -8.55 -9.57 -4.37
N THR A 70 -7.87 -10.21 -5.30
CA THR A 70 -7.63 -9.70 -6.65
C THR A 70 -9.02 -9.61 -7.30
N GLY A 71 -9.72 -8.51 -7.13
CA GLY A 71 -11.09 -8.39 -7.64
C GLY A 71 -12.06 -7.61 -6.75
N ASP A 72 -11.72 -6.37 -6.40
CA ASP A 72 -12.80 -5.38 -6.44
C ASP A 72 -12.75 -4.82 -7.86
N GLN A 73 -13.70 -5.29 -8.68
CA GLN A 73 -13.78 -5.11 -10.11
C GLN A 73 -13.40 -3.68 -10.52
N ILE A 74 -12.50 -3.57 -11.51
CA ILE A 74 -12.55 -2.44 -12.44
C ILE A 74 -14.00 -2.33 -12.93
N ALA A 75 -14.72 -1.34 -12.43
CA ALA A 75 -16.04 -1.00 -12.93
C ALA A 75 -15.86 -0.57 -14.39
N GLY A 76 -16.28 -1.44 -15.30
CA GLY A 76 -16.62 -1.05 -16.67
C GLY A 76 -17.97 -0.38 -16.71
#